data_AF-A0A085N9L0-F1
#
_entry.id   AF-A0A085N9L0-F1
#
_cell.length_a   1.000
_cell.length_b   1.000
_cell.length_c   1.000
_cell.angle_alpha   90.00
_cell.angle_beta   90.00
_cell.angle_gamma   90.00
#
_symmetry.space_group_name_H-M   'P 1'
#
loop_
_entity.id
_entity.type
_entity.pdbx_description
1 polymer ?
#
loop_
_entity_poly.entity_id
_entity_poly.type
_entity_poly.pdbx_seq_one_letter_code
_entity_poly.pdbx_strand_id
1 'polypeptide(L)'
;MCPMRNPERSSCQSAAFDASGGESVALSTRGRSGKRKADQQGSAVNRKNRAQGVVSKLSTAIEYPFNKDGYRYFLAECDPNAPNRHLLDESIEHAGKPIPSQSYRIVRPSSITMSANDRAPQIKLSNEGLTATGDKGYCVVRGTHDVVRGTWFYEVKIDSQPKDSHARIGWSQSLGVLQGPVGYDVFSYSMRSLHGTRFHKSVGKHYGSPYSEGDILGVLIHLPESAGSSARLPSSGKNLPLIKFKSCCYFEEKDDPVRTQKTQKPLKGSKIVYYINGVSQGVAFSDIYDARYFPAISLYKNMTTTVNFGPKFVYPPEDMLFSPMSDRVEAINIEQCLSDILYFVCGQENSGRNHSFSC
;
A
#
# COMPACT_ATOMS: atom_id res chain seq x y z
N MET A 1 -58.66 36.99 -21.50
CA MET A 1 -59.28 35.68 -21.17
C MET A 1 -58.59 35.13 -19.93
N CYS A 2 -59.35 35.03 -18.84
CA CYS A 2 -59.08 34.30 -17.59
C CYS A 2 -58.81 32.79 -17.83
N PRO A 3 -58.55 31.96 -16.79
CA PRO A 3 -57.64 32.09 -15.64
C PRO A 3 -56.99 30.73 -15.21
N MET A 4 -56.23 30.74 -14.08
CA MET A 4 -56.14 29.77 -12.96
C MET A 4 -56.35 28.25 -13.23
N ARG A 5 -55.67 27.28 -12.58
CA ARG A 5 -55.60 27.05 -11.12
C ARG A 5 -54.80 25.77 -10.81
N ASN A 6 -54.14 25.74 -9.65
CA ASN A 6 -53.66 24.56 -8.92
C ASN A 6 -54.83 23.69 -8.43
N PRO A 7 -54.61 22.40 -8.11
CA PRO A 7 -54.68 21.92 -6.72
C PRO A 7 -53.60 20.84 -6.43
N GLU A 8 -53.18 20.46 -5.23
CA GLU A 8 -53.58 20.74 -3.85
C GLU A 8 -52.44 20.27 -2.90
N ARG A 9 -52.37 20.91 -1.73
CA ARG A 9 -51.60 20.53 -0.53
C ARG A 9 -52.51 19.76 0.43
N SER A 10 -51.94 18.96 1.33
CA SER A 10 -52.41 18.77 2.71
C SER A 10 -51.34 17.98 3.51
N SER A 11 -50.51 18.64 4.33
CA SER A 11 -50.64 18.93 5.80
C SER A 11 -50.38 17.70 6.70
N CYS A 12 -49.27 17.67 7.47
CA CYS A 12 -49.14 18.07 8.90
C CYS A 12 -49.84 17.07 9.84
N GLN A 13 -49.26 16.48 10.90
CA GLN A 13 -48.81 17.08 12.18
C GLN A 13 -48.30 15.93 13.11
N SER A 14 -47.15 16.06 13.79
CA SER A 14 -46.95 16.25 15.25
C SER A 14 -47.45 15.16 16.22
N ALA A 15 -46.56 14.63 17.08
CA ALA A 15 -46.54 14.83 18.55
C ALA A 15 -45.72 13.74 19.27
N ALA A 16 -44.90 14.17 20.23
CA ALA A 16 -44.14 13.37 21.20
C ALA A 16 -45.01 12.94 22.39
N PHE A 17 -44.60 11.92 23.15
CA PHE A 17 -44.77 11.85 24.61
C PHE A 17 -43.86 10.78 25.27
N ASP A 18 -43.20 11.19 26.34
CA ASP A 18 -42.43 10.40 27.32
C ASP A 18 -43.30 9.44 28.16
N ALA A 19 -42.71 8.35 28.67
CA ALA A 19 -43.00 7.82 30.00
C ALA A 19 -41.93 6.85 30.52
N SER A 20 -41.51 7.11 31.75
CA SER A 20 -40.57 6.40 32.62
C SER A 20 -41.16 5.18 33.37
N GLY A 21 -40.31 4.22 33.72
CA GLY A 21 -40.48 3.18 34.76
C GLY A 21 -39.46 2.05 34.53
N GLY A 22 -38.66 1.52 35.45
CA GLY A 22 -38.69 1.46 36.91
C GLY A 22 -38.53 -0.02 37.32
N GLU A 23 -37.41 -0.38 37.98
CA GLU A 23 -37.15 -1.64 38.76
C GLU A 23 -37.04 -2.97 37.95
N SER A 24 -36.30 -4.04 38.31
CA SER A 24 -35.46 -4.45 39.45
C SER A 24 -34.73 -5.78 39.11
N VAL A 25 -33.47 -5.93 39.54
CA VAL A 25 -32.82 -7.07 40.24
C VAL A 25 -32.85 -8.52 39.65
N ALA A 26 -31.68 -9.21 39.83
CA ALA A 26 -31.40 -10.67 39.88
C ALA A 26 -31.15 -11.43 38.55
N LEU A 27 -30.27 -12.43 38.44
CA LEU A 27 -29.25 -13.02 39.30
C LEU A 27 -28.34 -13.92 38.42
N SER A 28 -27.13 -14.15 38.91
CA SER A 28 -26.18 -15.21 38.55
C SER A 28 -26.79 -16.55 38.10
N THR A 29 -26.22 -17.18 37.07
CA THR A 29 -26.16 -18.65 36.97
C THR A 29 -24.73 -19.12 36.68
N ARG A 30 -24.15 -19.78 37.69
CA ARG A 30 -22.95 -20.63 37.61
C ARG A 30 -23.33 -22.01 37.04
N GLY A 31 -22.41 -22.58 36.27
CA GLY A 31 -22.30 -24.01 35.94
C GLY A 31 -21.51 -24.15 34.64
N ARG A 32 -20.44 -24.93 34.50
CA ARG A 32 -20.13 -26.21 35.12
C ARG A 32 -18.62 -26.48 35.01
N SER A 33 -18.02 -26.88 36.12
CA SER A 33 -16.62 -27.25 36.28
C SER A 33 -16.27 -28.55 35.55
N GLY A 34 -15.18 -28.54 34.77
CA GLY A 34 -14.52 -29.75 34.25
C GLY A 34 -13.03 -29.72 34.57
N LYS A 35 -12.63 -30.31 35.69
CA LYS A 35 -11.23 -30.61 36.04
C LYS A 35 -10.77 -31.87 35.29
N ARG A 36 -9.54 -31.86 34.76
CA ARG A 36 -8.59 -32.99 34.54
C ARG A 36 -7.36 -32.40 33.84
N LYS A 37 -6.10 -32.68 34.12
CA LYS A 37 -5.33 -33.31 35.21
C LYS A 37 -3.88 -32.95 34.85
N ALA A 38 -3.08 -32.53 35.80
CA ALA A 38 -1.65 -32.32 35.60
C ALA A 38 -0.92 -33.67 35.58
N ASP A 39 0.08 -33.83 34.73
CA ASP A 39 1.17 -34.77 34.95
C ASP A 39 2.50 -34.07 34.64
N GLN A 40 3.33 -33.96 35.67
CA GLN A 40 4.76 -33.70 35.57
C GLN A 40 5.48 -35.04 35.56
N GLN A 41 6.36 -35.26 34.59
CA GLN A 41 7.52 -36.13 34.74
C GLN A 41 8.72 -35.47 34.06
N GLY A 42 9.82 -35.38 34.78
CA GLY A 42 10.98 -34.57 34.46
C GLY A 42 12.10 -35.27 33.69
N SER A 43 13.00 -34.40 33.24
CA SER A 43 14.45 -34.54 33.07
C SER A 43 15.02 -35.61 32.12
N ALA A 44 15.58 -35.16 30.99
CA ALA A 44 17.03 -34.86 30.83
C ALA A 44 17.47 -35.08 29.37
N VAL A 45 17.88 -34.03 28.65
CA VAL A 45 18.72 -34.20 27.45
C VAL A 45 19.77 -33.09 27.35
N ASN A 46 21.01 -33.55 27.19
CA ASN A 46 22.28 -32.84 27.09
C ASN A 46 22.30 -31.70 26.06
N ARG A 47 22.98 -30.62 26.44
CA ARG A 47 23.52 -29.61 25.53
C ARG A 47 24.63 -30.22 24.67
N LYS A 48 24.46 -30.22 23.34
CA LYS A 48 25.49 -29.78 22.37
C LYS A 48 24.95 -29.78 20.93
N ASN A 49 25.40 -28.75 20.22
CA ASN A 49 25.56 -28.62 18.76
C ASN A 49 24.49 -27.90 17.93
N ARG A 50 24.98 -26.75 17.44
CA ARG A 50 24.99 -26.29 16.05
C ARG A 50 23.92 -25.28 15.67
N ALA A 51 24.38 -24.03 15.58
CA ALA A 51 23.78 -22.96 14.82
C ALA A 51 23.45 -23.43 13.40
N GLN A 52 22.16 -23.57 13.13
CA GLN A 52 21.58 -23.51 11.80
C GLN A 52 20.27 -22.75 11.96
N GLY A 53 20.23 -21.53 11.42
CA GLY A 53 19.02 -20.73 11.35
C GLY A 53 17.97 -21.52 10.58
N VAL A 54 16.94 -21.96 11.31
CA VAL A 54 15.75 -22.54 10.69
C VAL A 54 14.93 -21.36 10.19
N VAL A 55 15.15 -21.00 8.92
CA VAL A 55 14.11 -20.36 8.13
C VAL A 55 13.00 -21.41 8.03
N SER A 56 12.01 -21.32 8.91
CA SER A 56 10.83 -22.16 8.80
C SER A 56 10.16 -21.80 7.48
N LYS A 57 10.13 -22.78 6.56
CA LYS A 57 9.31 -22.72 5.35
C LYS A 57 7.85 -22.58 5.78
N LEU A 58 7.38 -21.35 5.91
CA LEU A 58 5.97 -21.06 6.13
C LEU A 58 5.27 -21.15 4.76
N SER A 59 4.82 -22.36 4.41
CA SER A 59 4.03 -22.62 3.21
C SER A 59 2.52 -22.41 3.42
N THR A 60 2.12 -21.74 4.50
CA THR A 60 0.77 -21.17 4.60
C THR A 60 0.79 -19.83 3.88
N ALA A 61 -0.09 -19.66 2.88
CA ALA A 61 -0.28 -18.38 2.22
C ALA A 61 -0.47 -17.30 3.29
N ILE A 62 0.50 -16.40 3.41
CA ILE A 62 0.44 -15.30 4.38
C ILE A 62 -0.78 -14.47 4.00
N GLU A 63 -1.79 -14.49 4.88
CA GLU A 63 -3.03 -13.79 4.64
C GLU A 63 -2.92 -12.40 5.23
N TYR A 64 -2.94 -11.39 4.37
CA TYR A 64 -2.86 -10.01 4.79
C TYR A 64 -4.25 -9.47 5.09
N PRO A 65 -4.42 -8.72 6.19
CA PRO A 65 -5.64 -7.95 6.38
C PRO A 65 -5.76 -6.92 5.24
N PHE A 66 -6.95 -6.85 4.62
CA PHE A 66 -7.23 -5.82 3.63
C PHE A 66 -7.21 -4.44 4.30
N ASN A 67 -6.67 -3.44 3.61
CA ASN A 67 -6.75 -2.05 4.05
C ASN A 67 -8.22 -1.63 4.13
N LYS A 68 -8.72 -1.37 5.35
CA LYS A 68 -10.12 -1.06 5.62
C LYS A 68 -10.22 0.09 6.62
N ASP A 69 -11.31 0.86 6.52
CA ASP A 69 -11.67 1.92 7.48
C ASP A 69 -10.57 2.99 7.68
N GLY A 70 -9.74 3.20 6.66
CA GLY A 70 -8.62 4.15 6.69
C GLY A 70 -7.39 3.63 7.43
N TYR A 71 -7.22 2.31 7.55
CA TYR A 71 -6.02 1.70 8.11
C TYR A 71 -5.25 0.91 7.06
N ARG A 72 -3.92 1.05 7.10
CA ARG A 72 -2.97 0.25 6.34
C ARG A 72 -2.17 -0.66 7.26
N TYR A 73 -1.94 -1.87 6.76
CA TYR A 73 -1.25 -2.91 7.49
C TYR A 73 0.05 -3.31 6.81
N PHE A 74 1.15 -3.27 7.56
CA PHE A 74 2.46 -3.71 7.09
C PHE A 74 2.86 -4.97 7.82
N LEU A 75 3.16 -6.05 7.09
CA LEU A 75 3.66 -7.27 7.71
C LEU A 75 4.92 -6.97 8.50
N ALA A 76 4.98 -7.50 9.72
CA ALA A 76 6.07 -7.29 10.64
C ALA A 76 6.72 -8.62 11.03
N GLU A 77 8.04 -8.62 11.12
CA GLU A 77 8.83 -9.71 11.67
C GLU A 77 9.69 -9.21 12.82
N CYS A 78 10.12 -10.12 13.69
CA CYS A 78 11.03 -9.75 14.76
C CYS A 78 12.34 -9.23 14.18
N ASP A 79 12.76 -8.05 14.62
CA ASP A 79 13.99 -7.42 14.17
C ASP A 79 15.20 -8.15 14.80
N PRO A 80 16.12 -8.71 13.99
CA PRO A 80 17.33 -9.35 14.52
C PRO A 80 18.30 -8.35 15.18
N ASN A 81 18.21 -7.07 14.83
CA ASN A 81 19.15 -6.03 15.28
C ASN A 81 18.60 -5.19 16.43
N ALA A 82 17.38 -5.47 16.91
CA ALA A 82 16.79 -4.74 18.02
C ALA A 82 17.60 -4.97 19.32
N PRO A 83 18.02 -3.91 20.02
CA PRO A 83 18.76 -4.04 21.27
C PRO A 83 17.90 -4.69 22.36
N ASN A 84 18.55 -5.40 23.29
CA ASN A 84 17.91 -5.98 24.48
C ASN A 84 16.76 -6.98 24.21
N ARG A 85 16.72 -7.58 23.01
CA ARG A 85 15.69 -8.56 22.63
C ARG A 85 15.48 -9.68 23.64
N HIS A 86 16.58 -10.25 24.15
CA HIS A 86 16.55 -11.36 25.11
C HIS A 86 15.78 -11.00 26.40
N LEU A 87 15.77 -9.73 26.81
CA LEU A 87 15.05 -9.26 27.99
C LEU A 87 13.53 -9.15 27.75
N LEU A 88 13.12 -8.96 26.49
CA LEU A 88 11.72 -8.80 26.10
C LEU A 88 11.04 -10.16 25.86
N ASP A 89 11.76 -11.13 25.30
CA ASP A 89 11.24 -12.50 25.07
C ASP A 89 11.09 -13.29 26.40
N GLU A 90 11.87 -12.98 27.44
CA GLU A 90 11.91 -13.75 28.71
C GLU A 90 11.05 -13.16 29.85
N SER A 91 10.46 -11.97 29.68
CA SER A 91 9.76 -11.28 30.77
C SER A 91 8.26 -11.59 30.79
N ILE A 92 7.84 -12.35 31.81
CA ILE A 92 6.43 -12.61 32.18
C ILE A 92 5.64 -11.30 32.39
N GLU A 93 6.33 -10.18 32.62
CA GLU A 93 5.79 -8.83 32.81
C GLU A 93 5.12 -8.21 31.57
N HIS A 94 5.23 -8.82 30.39
CA HIS A 94 4.60 -8.36 29.15
C HIS A 94 3.22 -8.99 28.89
N ALA A 95 2.77 -9.91 29.74
CA ALA A 95 1.43 -10.49 29.62
C ALA A 95 0.37 -9.39 29.76
N GLY A 96 -0.40 -9.14 28.69
CA GLY A 96 -1.46 -8.13 28.65
C GLY A 96 -1.03 -6.70 28.28
N LYS A 97 0.26 -6.45 28.05
CA LYS A 97 0.76 -5.17 27.53
C LYS A 97 0.74 -5.14 25.99
N PRO A 98 0.70 -3.95 25.36
CA PRO A 98 0.87 -3.83 23.91
C PRO A 98 2.19 -4.47 23.46
N ILE A 99 2.19 -5.12 22.28
CA ILE A 99 3.39 -5.77 21.75
C ILE A 99 4.45 -4.68 21.46
N PRO A 100 5.71 -4.84 21.92
CA PRO A 100 6.74 -3.82 21.78
C PRO A 100 7.14 -3.65 20.30
N SER A 101 6.61 -2.62 19.66
CA SER A 101 6.80 -2.29 18.24
C SER A 101 8.28 -2.13 17.85
N GLN A 102 9.13 -1.68 18.79
CA GLN A 102 10.56 -1.48 18.54
C GLN A 102 11.32 -2.79 18.25
N SER A 103 10.80 -3.92 18.74
CA SER A 103 11.39 -5.26 18.55
C SER A 103 11.06 -5.87 17.19
N TYR A 104 10.28 -5.19 16.37
CA TYR A 104 9.82 -5.64 15.07
C TYR A 104 10.28 -4.68 13.97
N ARG A 105 10.30 -5.17 12.74
CA ARG A 105 10.58 -4.38 11.54
C ARG A 105 9.61 -4.74 10.42
N ILE A 106 9.40 -3.80 9.50
CA ILE A 106 8.53 -4.00 8.34
C ILE A 106 9.19 -5.00 7.39
N VAL A 107 8.45 -6.06 7.03
CA VAL A 107 8.87 -7.03 6.02
C VAL A 107 8.67 -6.42 4.64
N ARG A 108 9.75 -6.38 3.86
CA ARG A 108 9.71 -5.99 2.45
C ARG A 108 9.73 -7.23 1.56
N PRO A 109 8.92 -7.29 0.49
CA PRO A 109 8.97 -8.38 -0.46
C PRO A 109 10.36 -8.50 -1.11
N SER A 110 10.85 -9.72 -1.28
CA SER A 110 12.15 -10.01 -1.90
C SER A 110 12.14 -9.93 -3.43
N SER A 111 10.97 -9.71 -4.02
CA SER A 111 10.79 -9.49 -5.45
C SER A 111 9.75 -8.41 -5.68
N ILE A 112 9.88 -7.72 -6.82
CA ILE A 112 8.86 -6.78 -7.27
C ILE A 112 7.76 -7.53 -8.02
N THR A 113 6.53 -7.32 -7.60
CA THR A 113 5.31 -7.89 -8.18
C THR A 113 4.18 -6.89 -8.02
N MET A 114 3.02 -7.20 -8.59
CA MET A 114 1.77 -6.55 -8.23
C MET A 114 1.34 -7.03 -6.83
N SER A 115 1.02 -6.08 -5.96
CA SER A 115 0.74 -6.35 -4.55
C SER A 115 -0.56 -7.14 -4.39
N ALA A 116 -0.47 -8.26 -3.68
CA ALA A 116 -1.65 -9.06 -3.32
C ALA A 116 -2.59 -8.34 -2.34
N ASN A 117 -2.05 -7.37 -1.60
CA ASN A 117 -2.74 -6.68 -0.50
C ASN A 117 -3.24 -5.31 -0.94
N ASP A 118 -2.48 -4.67 -1.82
CA ASP A 118 -2.73 -3.32 -2.28
C ASP A 118 -3.43 -3.32 -3.64
N ARG A 119 -4.58 -4.00 -3.64
CA ARG A 119 -5.43 -4.21 -4.81
C ARG A 119 -6.89 -4.28 -4.44
N ALA A 120 -7.75 -3.99 -5.40
CA ALA A 120 -9.17 -4.29 -5.25
C ALA A 120 -9.37 -5.82 -5.13
N PRO A 121 -10.26 -6.30 -4.23
CA PRO A 121 -10.52 -7.73 -4.04
C PRO A 121 -10.90 -8.48 -5.34
N GLN A 122 -11.62 -7.81 -6.24
CA GLN A 122 -12.08 -8.36 -7.51
C GLN A 122 -10.99 -8.57 -8.57
N ILE A 123 -9.79 -8.00 -8.42
CA ILE A 123 -8.70 -8.26 -9.37
C ILE A 123 -8.18 -9.67 -9.18
N LYS A 124 -8.02 -10.39 -10.28
CA LYS A 124 -7.37 -11.70 -10.29
C LYS A 124 -5.90 -11.50 -10.67
N LEU A 125 -5.01 -12.01 -9.83
CA LEU A 125 -3.57 -12.02 -10.11
C LEU A 125 -3.14 -13.43 -10.50
N SER A 126 -2.14 -13.53 -11.37
CA SER A 126 -1.44 -14.79 -11.62
C SER A 126 -0.63 -15.22 -10.40
N ASN A 127 -0.17 -16.48 -10.37
CA ASN A 127 0.61 -17.02 -9.27
C ASN A 127 1.95 -16.28 -9.08
N GLU A 128 2.50 -15.76 -10.17
CA GLU A 128 3.74 -14.98 -10.20
C GLU A 128 3.52 -13.52 -9.78
N GLY A 129 2.26 -13.06 -9.74
CA GLY A 129 1.90 -11.69 -9.38
C GLY A 129 2.28 -10.65 -10.43
N LEU A 130 2.42 -11.03 -11.70
CA LEU A 130 2.78 -10.09 -12.79
C LEU A 130 1.62 -9.83 -13.75
N THR A 131 0.72 -10.79 -13.92
CA THR A 131 -0.48 -10.63 -14.74
C THR A 131 -1.67 -10.28 -13.86
N ALA A 132 -2.42 -9.26 -14.26
CA ALA A 132 -3.64 -8.82 -13.60
C ALA A 132 -4.81 -8.85 -14.59
N THR A 133 -5.93 -9.40 -14.14
CA THR A 133 -7.20 -9.44 -14.87
C THR A 133 -8.27 -8.69 -14.08
N GLY A 134 -8.95 -7.76 -14.75
CA GLY A 134 -10.10 -7.03 -14.21
C GLY A 134 -11.37 -7.86 -14.15
N ASP A 135 -12.47 -7.26 -13.71
CA ASP A 135 -13.77 -7.94 -13.58
C ASP A 135 -14.92 -7.18 -14.28
N LYS A 136 -15.75 -6.42 -13.57
CA LYS A 136 -16.86 -5.62 -14.15
C LYS A 136 -16.52 -4.14 -14.19
N GLY A 137 -16.33 -3.54 -13.02
CA GLY A 137 -16.01 -2.11 -12.84
C GLY A 137 -14.52 -1.83 -12.96
N TYR A 138 -14.15 -0.55 -12.82
CA TYR A 138 -12.75 -0.18 -12.66
C TYR A 138 -12.24 -0.65 -11.30
N CYS A 139 -11.10 -1.31 -11.32
CA CYS A 139 -10.39 -1.74 -10.13
C CYS A 139 -8.90 -1.47 -10.30
N VAL A 140 -8.21 -1.08 -9.22
CA VAL A 140 -6.77 -0.81 -9.21
C VAL A 140 -6.01 -1.94 -8.52
N VAL A 141 -4.82 -2.20 -9.04
CA VAL A 141 -3.74 -2.94 -8.38
C VAL A 141 -2.46 -2.10 -8.45
N ARG A 142 -1.73 -2.01 -7.34
CA ARG A 142 -0.44 -1.32 -7.26
C ARG A 142 0.73 -2.31 -7.17
N GLY A 143 1.91 -1.89 -7.58
CA GLY A 143 3.15 -2.62 -7.37
C GLY A 143 3.54 -2.70 -5.89
N THR A 144 4.41 -3.65 -5.54
CA THR A 144 4.89 -3.83 -4.15
C THR A 144 5.88 -2.75 -3.70
N HIS A 145 6.54 -2.07 -4.64
CA HIS A 145 7.63 -1.14 -4.36
C HIS A 145 7.30 0.28 -4.82
N ASP A 146 7.66 1.26 -4.00
CA ASP A 146 7.54 2.69 -4.28
C ASP A 146 8.84 3.35 -4.72
N VAL A 147 8.72 4.46 -5.42
CA VAL A 147 9.81 5.36 -5.78
C VAL A 147 9.56 6.75 -5.23
N VAL A 148 10.65 7.43 -4.84
CA VAL A 148 10.61 8.76 -4.19
C VAL A 148 11.53 9.77 -4.89
N ARG A 149 12.60 9.28 -5.54
CA ARG A 149 13.61 10.07 -6.25
C ARG A 149 14.20 9.27 -7.40
N GLY A 150 14.82 9.93 -8.36
CA GLY A 150 15.45 9.31 -9.53
C GLY A 150 14.47 9.10 -10.69
N THR A 151 14.98 8.46 -11.74
CA THR A 151 14.20 8.11 -12.93
C THR A 151 13.94 6.61 -12.97
N TRP A 152 12.67 6.22 -13.02
CA TRP A 152 12.26 4.82 -12.96
C TRP A 152 11.34 4.46 -14.11
N PHE A 153 11.44 3.20 -14.56
CA PHE A 153 10.71 2.70 -15.71
C PHE A 153 10.18 1.29 -15.49
N TYR A 154 9.00 1.03 -16.05
CA TYR A 154 8.44 -0.31 -16.22
C TYR A 154 7.58 -0.38 -17.49
N GLU A 155 7.32 -1.60 -17.97
CA GLU A 155 6.46 -1.86 -19.12
C GLU A 155 5.19 -2.59 -18.70
N VAL A 156 4.13 -2.39 -19.47
CA VAL A 156 2.89 -3.16 -19.35
C VAL A 156 2.49 -3.63 -20.74
N LYS A 157 2.45 -4.95 -20.90
CA LYS A 157 1.90 -5.59 -22.09
C LYS A 157 0.39 -5.73 -21.96
N ILE A 158 -0.33 -5.37 -23.01
CA ILE A 158 -1.78 -5.58 -23.09
C ILE A 158 -2.05 -6.96 -23.68
N ASP A 159 -2.42 -7.93 -22.84
CA ASP A 159 -2.56 -9.33 -23.28
C ASP A 159 -3.93 -9.62 -23.87
N SER A 160 -5.00 -9.06 -23.30
CA SER A 160 -6.36 -9.25 -23.82
C SER A 160 -7.22 -8.04 -23.54
N GLN A 161 -7.90 -7.55 -24.57
CA GLN A 161 -8.82 -6.42 -24.48
C GLN A 161 -10.19 -6.78 -25.08
N PRO A 162 -11.07 -7.44 -24.29
CA PRO A 162 -12.46 -7.68 -24.69
C PRO A 162 -13.20 -6.41 -25.13
N LYS A 163 -14.32 -6.57 -25.86
CA LYS A 163 -15.11 -5.44 -26.34
C LYS A 163 -15.54 -4.51 -25.19
N ASP A 164 -15.37 -3.21 -25.41
CA ASP A 164 -15.67 -2.14 -24.44
C ASP A 164 -14.95 -2.32 -23.09
N SER A 165 -13.75 -2.92 -23.12
CA SER A 165 -12.83 -2.99 -21.98
C SER A 165 -11.68 -2.00 -22.17
N HIS A 166 -11.23 -1.43 -21.06
CA HIS A 166 -10.25 -0.35 -21.06
C HIS A 166 -9.33 -0.45 -19.86
N ALA A 167 -8.12 0.07 -20.01
CA ALA A 167 -7.17 0.20 -18.92
C ALA A 167 -6.83 1.67 -18.71
N ARG A 168 -6.49 2.03 -17.48
CA ARG A 168 -5.66 3.21 -17.22
C ARG A 168 -4.44 2.81 -16.44
N ILE A 169 -3.28 3.13 -16.99
CA ILE A 169 -1.98 2.70 -16.49
C ILE A 169 -1.17 3.94 -16.13
N GLY A 170 -0.47 3.91 -15.00
CA GLY A 170 0.42 4.99 -14.58
C GLY A 170 0.90 4.84 -13.15
N TRP A 171 1.00 5.95 -12.44
CA TRP A 171 1.56 5.99 -11.09
C TRP A 171 0.50 6.41 -10.08
N SER A 172 0.55 5.81 -8.90
CA SER A 172 -0.39 6.09 -7.80
C SER A 172 0.34 6.13 -6.47
N GLN A 173 -0.03 7.07 -5.61
CA GLN A 173 0.40 7.06 -4.22
C GLN A 173 -0.40 6.03 -3.42
N SER A 174 0.05 5.70 -2.20
CA SER A 174 -0.61 4.70 -1.33
C SER A 174 -2.08 5.03 -1.03
N LEU A 175 -2.42 6.31 -0.94
CA LEU A 175 -3.77 6.80 -0.63
C LEU A 175 -4.72 6.81 -1.84
N GLY A 176 -4.27 6.36 -3.01
CA GLY A 176 -5.11 6.28 -4.20
C GLY A 176 -6.26 5.28 -4.02
N VAL A 177 -7.44 5.60 -4.55
CA VAL A 177 -8.65 4.77 -4.40
C VAL A 177 -8.53 3.48 -5.23
N LEU A 178 -8.65 2.32 -4.56
CA LEU A 178 -8.55 1.01 -5.21
C LEU A 178 -9.81 0.60 -6.00
N GLN A 179 -10.98 1.10 -5.61
CA GLN A 179 -12.28 0.82 -6.22
C GLN A 179 -12.65 1.81 -7.34
N GLY A 180 -11.65 2.47 -7.94
CA GLY A 180 -11.83 3.44 -9.02
C GLY A 180 -10.76 3.30 -10.10
N PRO A 181 -10.78 4.13 -11.14
CA PRO A 181 -9.69 4.17 -12.12
C PRO A 181 -8.49 4.95 -11.59
N VAL A 182 -7.27 4.59 -12.01
CA VAL A 182 -6.08 5.43 -11.78
C VAL A 182 -6.32 6.81 -12.42
N GLY A 183 -5.94 7.89 -11.74
CA GLY A 183 -6.22 9.26 -12.14
C GLY A 183 -7.61 9.79 -11.74
N TYR A 184 -8.39 9.03 -10.95
CA TYR A 184 -9.65 9.50 -10.37
C TYR A 184 -9.44 10.59 -9.32
N ASP A 185 -8.46 10.39 -8.43
CA ASP A 185 -8.16 11.27 -7.30
C ASP A 185 -6.93 12.18 -7.58
N VAL A 186 -6.53 12.93 -6.56
CA VAL A 186 -5.32 13.76 -6.57
C VAL A 186 -4.03 12.95 -6.44
N PHE A 187 -4.13 11.69 -6.00
CA PHE A 187 -3.02 10.82 -5.62
C PHE A 187 -2.47 10.03 -6.79
N SER A 188 -3.09 10.10 -7.97
CA SER A 188 -2.78 9.23 -9.08
C SER A 188 -2.79 9.94 -10.44
N TYR A 189 -2.02 9.38 -11.37
CA TYR A 189 -1.78 9.89 -12.71
C TYR A 189 -1.81 8.71 -13.67
N SER A 190 -2.52 8.82 -14.78
CA SER A 190 -2.60 7.71 -15.74
C SER A 190 -2.76 8.16 -17.18
N MET A 191 -2.52 7.22 -18.08
CA MET A 191 -2.95 7.27 -19.48
C MET A 191 -4.01 6.19 -19.69
N ARG A 192 -5.09 6.54 -20.39
CA ARG A 192 -6.20 5.64 -20.74
C ARG A 192 -5.95 5.03 -22.12
N SER A 193 -6.22 3.73 -22.25
CA SER A 193 -6.12 3.00 -23.53
C SER A 193 -7.01 3.61 -24.61
N LEU A 194 -8.24 3.98 -24.26
CA LEU A 194 -9.18 4.64 -25.15
C LEU A 194 -8.82 6.11 -25.39
N HIS A 195 -8.62 6.45 -26.67
CA HIS A 195 -8.32 7.80 -27.20
C HIS A 195 -7.00 8.42 -26.71
N GLY A 196 -6.09 7.66 -26.09
CA GLY A 196 -4.76 8.15 -25.68
C GLY A 196 -4.82 9.37 -24.75
N THR A 197 -5.76 9.36 -23.81
CA THR A 197 -6.05 10.50 -22.93
C THR A 197 -5.36 10.33 -21.58
N ARG A 198 -4.74 11.40 -21.06
CA ARG A 198 -4.15 11.42 -19.72
C ARG A 198 -5.19 11.84 -18.67
N PHE A 199 -5.19 11.19 -17.51
CA PHE A 199 -6.14 11.43 -16.42
C PHE A 199 -5.44 11.75 -15.10
N HIS A 200 -5.92 12.81 -14.45
CA HIS A 200 -5.57 13.20 -13.09
C HIS A 200 -6.74 14.00 -12.50
N LYS A 201 -7.10 13.78 -11.23
CA LYS A 201 -8.26 14.43 -10.59
C LYS A 201 -9.58 14.25 -11.36
N SER A 202 -9.77 13.08 -11.96
CA SER A 202 -10.91 12.76 -12.85
C SER A 202 -11.00 13.62 -14.11
N VAL A 203 -9.99 14.44 -14.42
CA VAL A 203 -9.95 15.27 -15.62
C VAL A 203 -9.14 14.57 -16.71
N GLY A 204 -9.81 14.22 -17.80
CA GLY A 204 -9.19 13.64 -19.00
C GLY A 204 -8.77 14.72 -19.99
N LYS A 205 -7.53 14.66 -20.48
CA LYS A 205 -7.04 15.53 -21.57
C LYS A 205 -6.42 14.69 -22.68
N HIS A 206 -6.60 15.09 -23.93
CA HIS A 206 -5.88 14.47 -25.04
C HIS A 206 -4.37 14.63 -24.81
N TYR A 207 -3.61 13.59 -25.13
CA TYR A 207 -2.18 13.54 -24.83
C TYR A 207 -1.38 12.88 -25.95
N GLY A 208 -1.71 11.64 -26.31
CA GLY A 208 -0.98 10.90 -27.32
C GLY A 208 -1.87 9.90 -28.04
N SER A 209 -1.25 8.95 -28.72
CA SER A 209 -1.98 7.88 -29.41
C SER A 209 -2.65 6.93 -28.42
N PRO A 210 -3.82 6.35 -28.75
CA PRO A 210 -4.36 5.23 -27.99
C PRO A 210 -3.43 4.01 -28.09
N TYR A 211 -3.58 3.09 -27.13
CA TYR A 211 -2.91 1.79 -27.13
C TYR A 211 -3.97 0.69 -26.97
N SER A 212 -3.67 -0.50 -27.51
CA SER A 212 -4.62 -1.61 -27.61
C SER A 212 -3.97 -2.97 -27.35
N GLU A 213 -4.75 -4.05 -27.51
CA GLU A 213 -4.26 -5.42 -27.39
C GLU A 213 -3.03 -5.68 -28.26
N GLY A 214 -2.00 -6.30 -27.67
CA GLY A 214 -0.71 -6.55 -28.32
C GLY A 214 0.34 -5.46 -28.10
N ASP A 215 -0.07 -4.23 -27.77
CA ASP A 215 0.87 -3.14 -27.50
C ASP A 215 1.60 -3.31 -26.16
N ILE A 216 2.80 -2.75 -26.10
CA ILE A 216 3.60 -2.63 -24.89
C ILE A 216 3.69 -1.14 -24.52
N LEU A 217 3.09 -0.80 -23.39
CA LEU A 217 3.12 0.55 -22.83
C LEU A 217 4.30 0.67 -21.88
N GLY A 218 5.29 1.50 -22.23
CA GLY A 218 6.35 1.94 -21.33
C GLY A 218 5.88 3.11 -20.47
N VAL A 219 6.18 3.08 -19.18
CA VAL A 219 5.76 4.10 -18.21
C VAL A 219 6.97 4.57 -17.42
N LEU A 220 7.35 5.82 -17.61
CA LEU A 220 8.50 6.44 -16.97
C LEU A 220 8.04 7.51 -15.98
N ILE A 221 8.70 7.56 -14.81
CA ILE A 221 8.59 8.66 -13.86
C ILE A 221 9.97 9.21 -13.55
N HIS A 222 10.10 10.53 -13.54
CA HIS A 222 11.29 11.22 -13.10
C HIS A 222 10.96 12.09 -11.90
N LEU A 223 11.65 11.85 -10.79
CA LEU A 223 11.52 12.56 -9.52
C LEU A 223 12.88 13.19 -9.19
N PRO A 224 13.08 14.50 -9.46
CA PRO A 224 14.35 15.15 -9.20
C PRO A 224 14.66 15.17 -7.70
N GLU A 225 15.94 15.13 -7.37
CA GLU A 225 16.38 15.24 -5.99
C GLU A 225 16.19 16.67 -5.49
N SER A 226 15.33 16.84 -4.48
CA SER A 226 15.07 18.14 -3.86
C SER A 226 15.72 18.19 -2.49
N ALA A 227 16.56 19.20 -2.26
CA ALA A 227 17.31 19.38 -1.01
C ALA A 227 16.41 19.58 0.23
N GLY A 228 15.10 19.81 0.05
CA GLY A 228 14.14 20.04 1.13
C GLY A 228 13.16 18.89 1.41
N SER A 229 13.30 17.70 0.80
CA SER A 229 12.37 16.59 1.07
C SER A 229 12.74 15.87 2.38
N SER A 230 11.89 15.99 3.38
CA SER A 230 12.12 15.47 4.74
C SER A 230 11.91 13.95 4.88
N ALA A 231 11.46 13.25 3.84
CA ALA A 231 11.07 11.84 3.90
C ALA A 231 11.88 10.96 2.92
N ARG A 232 13.21 11.14 2.92
CA ARG A 232 14.13 10.39 2.04
C ARG A 232 14.15 8.89 2.35
N LEU A 233 14.03 8.53 3.62
CA LEU A 233 13.97 7.14 4.08
C LEU A 233 12.52 6.71 4.36
N PRO A 234 12.18 5.43 4.14
CA PRO A 234 10.88 4.91 4.53
C PRO A 234 10.70 4.98 6.06
N SER A 235 9.45 4.96 6.51
CA SER A 235 9.15 4.81 7.94
C SER A 235 9.73 3.49 8.46
N SER A 236 10.37 3.52 9.64
CA SER A 236 10.82 2.31 10.32
C SER A 236 9.64 1.45 10.81
N GLY A 237 8.45 2.04 10.93
CA GLY A 237 7.27 1.40 11.52
C GLY A 237 7.35 1.20 13.03
N LYS A 238 8.52 1.37 13.66
CA LYS A 238 8.76 1.09 15.09
C LYS A 238 7.97 1.99 16.06
N ASN A 239 7.43 3.10 15.57
CA ASN A 239 6.52 3.99 16.32
C ASN A 239 5.03 3.69 16.09
N LEU A 240 4.70 2.74 15.20
CA LEU A 240 3.34 2.36 14.91
C LEU A 240 2.85 1.29 15.88
N PRO A 241 1.55 1.26 16.21
CA PRO A 241 0.94 0.14 16.90
C PRO A 241 1.19 -1.17 16.17
N LEU A 242 1.51 -2.22 16.92
CA LEU A 242 1.69 -3.57 16.39
C LEU A 242 0.53 -4.45 16.84
N ILE A 243 -0.15 -5.06 15.88
CA ILE A 243 -1.27 -5.98 16.10
C ILE A 243 -0.90 -7.40 15.68
N LYS A 244 -1.56 -8.38 16.30
CA LYS A 244 -1.45 -9.78 15.89
C LYS A 244 -2.72 -10.20 15.17
N PHE A 245 -2.58 -10.61 13.91
CA PHE A 245 -3.67 -11.16 13.12
C PHE A 245 -3.29 -12.58 12.68
N LYS A 246 -4.09 -13.56 13.10
CA LYS A 246 -3.77 -14.99 12.98
C LYS A 246 -2.39 -15.30 13.57
N SER A 247 -1.48 -15.86 12.78
CA SER A 247 -0.12 -16.24 13.17
C SER A 247 0.93 -15.15 12.90
N CYS A 248 0.54 -13.99 12.37
CA CYS A 248 1.48 -12.95 11.92
C CYS A 248 1.27 -11.63 12.69
N CYS A 249 2.32 -10.81 12.74
CA CYS A 249 2.27 -9.46 13.32
C CYS A 249 2.20 -8.42 12.20
N TYR A 250 1.48 -7.33 12.43
CA TYR A 250 1.34 -6.24 11.48
C TYR A 250 1.46 -4.90 12.18
N PHE A 251 2.19 -3.97 11.58
CA PHE A 251 2.10 -2.56 11.96
C PHE A 251 0.82 -1.97 11.38
N GLU A 252 0.11 -1.20 12.19
CA GLU A 252 -1.10 -0.49 11.80
C GLU A 252 -0.80 1.01 11.66
N GLU A 253 -1.07 1.57 10.48
CA GLU A 253 -0.97 3.00 10.22
C GLU A 253 -2.34 3.55 9.84
N LYS A 254 -2.73 4.67 10.45
CA LYS A 254 -3.97 5.37 10.10
C LYS A 254 -3.73 6.34 8.95
N ASP A 255 -4.49 6.18 7.89
CA ASP A 255 -4.48 7.07 6.74
C ASP A 255 -5.24 8.37 7.03
N ASP A 256 -4.70 9.45 6.47
CA ASP A 256 -5.34 10.77 6.48
C ASP A 256 -5.25 11.39 5.07
N PRO A 257 -6.15 10.98 4.15
CA PRO A 257 -6.16 11.49 2.79
C PRO A 257 -6.47 12.99 2.73
N VAL A 258 -7.29 13.50 3.64
CA VAL A 258 -7.68 14.93 3.67
C VAL A 258 -6.48 15.80 4.03
N ARG A 259 -5.73 15.44 5.08
CA ARG A 259 -4.51 16.15 5.45
C ARG A 259 -3.43 16.01 4.38
N THR A 260 -3.25 14.82 3.83
CA THR A 260 -2.24 14.58 2.79
C THR A 260 -2.53 15.41 1.55
N GLN A 261 -3.77 15.45 1.09
CA GLN A 261 -4.18 16.28 -0.05
C GLN A 261 -3.91 17.78 0.19
N LYS A 262 -4.13 18.28 1.42
CA LYS A 262 -3.88 19.69 1.75
C LYS A 262 -2.38 20.04 1.85
N THR A 263 -1.54 19.06 2.19
CA THR A 263 -0.11 19.27 2.45
C THR A 263 0.79 18.96 1.25
N GLN A 264 0.26 18.31 0.22
CA GLN A 264 0.99 18.01 -1.01
C GLN A 264 1.52 19.27 -1.69
N LYS A 265 2.80 19.21 -2.08
CA LYS A 265 3.48 20.28 -2.80
C LYS A 265 3.95 19.76 -4.16
N PRO A 266 3.77 20.52 -5.25
CA PRO A 266 4.35 20.16 -6.54
C PRO A 266 5.88 20.07 -6.46
N LEU A 267 6.45 18.98 -6.99
CA LEU A 267 7.88 18.76 -7.13
C LEU A 267 8.33 19.32 -8.48
N LYS A 268 8.95 20.50 -8.47
CA LYS A 268 9.38 21.17 -9.71
C LYS A 268 10.39 20.32 -10.49
N GLY A 269 10.17 20.19 -11.80
CA GLY A 269 11.04 19.40 -12.69
C GLY A 269 10.72 17.90 -12.71
N SER A 270 9.80 17.43 -11.87
CA SER A 270 9.28 16.06 -11.96
C SER A 270 8.43 15.89 -13.22
N LYS A 271 8.44 14.68 -13.79
CA LYS A 271 7.66 14.38 -14.99
C LYS A 271 7.27 12.91 -15.11
N ILE A 272 6.18 12.66 -15.81
CA ILE A 272 5.76 11.32 -16.26
C ILE A 272 5.73 11.31 -17.79
N VAL A 273 6.31 10.28 -18.38
CA VAL A 273 6.42 10.08 -19.83
C VAL A 273 5.89 8.69 -20.17
N TYR A 274 5.14 8.58 -21.26
CA TYR A 274 4.64 7.30 -21.77
C TYR A 274 5.26 6.97 -23.11
N TYR A 275 5.45 5.68 -23.36
CA TYR A 275 5.99 5.14 -24.59
C TYR A 275 5.05 4.05 -25.09
N ILE A 276 4.78 4.00 -26.39
CA ILE A 276 4.02 2.91 -27.01
C ILE A 276 4.97 2.20 -27.96
N ASN A 277 5.26 0.92 -27.67
CA ASN A 277 6.20 0.10 -28.44
C ASN A 277 7.56 0.81 -28.64
N GLY A 278 8.08 1.45 -27.58
CA GLY A 278 9.33 2.21 -27.58
C GLY A 278 9.22 3.67 -28.06
N VAL A 279 8.12 4.05 -28.72
CA VAL A 279 7.95 5.41 -29.24
C VAL A 279 7.39 6.34 -28.17
N SER A 280 8.17 7.35 -27.80
CA SER A 280 7.76 8.38 -26.82
C SER A 280 6.51 9.13 -27.28
N GLN A 281 5.55 9.29 -26.37
CA GLN A 281 4.33 10.07 -26.55
C GLN A 281 4.49 11.52 -26.02
N GLY A 282 5.69 11.89 -25.57
CA GLY A 282 5.98 13.19 -24.95
C GLY A 282 5.74 13.22 -23.44
N VAL A 283 5.69 14.42 -22.84
CA VAL A 283 5.50 14.57 -21.40
C VAL A 283 4.01 14.57 -21.05
N ALA A 284 3.55 13.54 -20.33
CA ALA A 284 2.16 13.43 -19.90
C ALA A 284 1.86 14.30 -18.68
N PHE A 285 2.76 14.39 -17.72
CA PHE A 285 2.58 15.24 -16.55
C PHE A 285 3.90 15.88 -16.20
N SER A 286 3.86 17.14 -15.80
CA SER A 286 4.99 17.90 -15.28
C SER A 286 4.63 18.44 -13.90
N ASP A 287 5.64 18.62 -13.05
CA ASP A 287 5.48 19.16 -11.70
C ASP A 287 4.43 18.39 -10.86
N ILE A 288 4.52 17.05 -10.89
CA ILE A 288 3.69 16.17 -10.06
C ILE A 288 4.02 16.38 -8.58
N TYR A 289 3.12 15.95 -7.69
CA TYR A 289 3.29 16.13 -6.25
C TYR A 289 4.53 15.39 -5.70
N ASP A 290 5.22 16.01 -4.74
CA ASP A 290 6.33 15.41 -3.99
C ASP A 290 5.78 14.33 -3.05
N ALA A 291 5.87 13.07 -3.48
CA ALA A 291 5.30 11.92 -2.79
C ALA A 291 5.96 10.61 -3.22
N ARG A 292 5.59 9.53 -2.52
CA ARG A 292 5.96 8.16 -2.90
C ARG A 292 4.98 7.62 -3.94
N TYR A 293 5.51 7.11 -5.04
CA TYR A 293 4.70 6.59 -6.14
C TYR A 293 4.94 5.12 -6.37
N PHE A 294 3.85 4.38 -6.57
CA PHE A 294 3.85 2.98 -6.95
C PHE A 294 3.40 2.85 -8.42
N PRO A 295 3.95 1.90 -9.18
CA PRO A 295 3.35 1.47 -10.44
C PRO A 295 1.90 1.06 -10.19
N ALA A 296 0.98 1.52 -11.02
CA ALA A 296 -0.45 1.31 -10.82
C ALA A 296 -1.18 1.02 -12.13
N ILE A 297 -2.06 0.02 -12.06
CA ILE A 297 -2.87 -0.40 -13.19
C ILE A 297 -4.32 -0.44 -12.73
N SER A 298 -5.18 0.24 -13.48
CA SER A 298 -6.62 0.06 -13.38
C SER A 298 -7.18 -0.64 -14.59
N LEU A 299 -8.01 -1.65 -14.35
CA LEU A 299 -8.61 -2.49 -15.36
C LEU A 299 -10.13 -2.32 -15.30
N TYR A 300 -10.75 -2.12 -16.45
CA TYR A 300 -12.20 -2.09 -16.62
C TYR A 300 -12.63 -3.29 -17.45
N LYS A 301 -13.67 -3.98 -16.96
CA LYS A 301 -14.09 -5.28 -17.44
C LYS A 301 -12.96 -6.33 -17.37
N ASN A 302 -13.13 -7.49 -18.02
CA ASN A 302 -12.17 -8.60 -18.06
C ASN A 302 -10.88 -8.32 -18.86
N MET A 303 -10.40 -7.08 -18.88
CA MET A 303 -9.12 -6.73 -19.51
C MET A 303 -7.97 -7.38 -18.74
N THR A 304 -7.00 -7.91 -19.46
CA THR A 304 -5.82 -8.57 -18.89
C THR A 304 -4.54 -7.90 -19.35
N THR A 305 -3.64 -7.65 -18.41
CA THR A 305 -2.35 -7.01 -18.67
C THR A 305 -1.25 -7.68 -17.87
N THR A 306 -0.04 -7.75 -18.43
CA THR A 306 1.15 -8.28 -17.77
C THR A 306 2.18 -7.19 -17.60
N VAL A 307 2.70 -7.06 -16.39
CA VAL A 307 3.71 -6.06 -16.05
C VAL A 307 5.11 -6.64 -16.16
N ASN A 308 6.01 -5.87 -16.74
CA ASN A 308 7.44 -6.14 -16.75
C ASN A 308 8.18 -5.02 -16.02
N PHE A 309 8.69 -5.32 -14.83
CA PHE A 309 9.44 -4.38 -13.99
C PHE A 309 10.94 -4.28 -14.36
N GLY A 310 11.39 -5.03 -15.37
CA GLY A 310 12.79 -5.13 -15.75
C GLY A 310 13.53 -6.27 -15.04
N PRO A 311 14.85 -6.38 -15.24
CA PRO A 311 15.72 -5.44 -15.95
C PRO A 311 15.69 -5.59 -17.49
N LYS A 312 15.09 -6.66 -18.01
CA LYS A 312 15.02 -6.93 -19.46
C LYS A 312 13.71 -6.42 -20.03
N PHE A 313 13.77 -5.32 -20.76
CA PHE A 313 12.62 -4.71 -21.43
C PHE A 313 12.51 -5.15 -22.90
N VAL A 314 11.31 -5.09 -23.44
CA VAL A 314 11.10 -5.31 -24.88
C VAL A 314 11.47 -4.03 -25.65
N TYR A 315 11.07 -2.87 -25.12
CA TYR A 315 11.31 -1.56 -25.69
C TYR A 315 11.83 -0.56 -24.64
N PRO A 316 13.12 -0.65 -24.26
CA PRO A 316 13.71 0.30 -23.32
C PRO A 316 13.72 1.73 -23.89
N PRO A 317 13.44 2.77 -23.07
CA PRO A 317 13.59 4.16 -23.48
C PRO A 317 15.02 4.50 -23.90
N GLU A 318 15.18 5.16 -25.04
CA GLU A 318 16.49 5.62 -25.55
C GLU A 318 16.75 7.11 -25.27
N ASP A 319 15.71 7.86 -24.92
CA ASP A 319 15.74 9.31 -24.77
C ASP A 319 16.17 9.79 -23.37
N MET A 320 16.15 8.90 -22.37
CA MET A 320 16.53 9.23 -20.99
C MET A 320 17.20 8.06 -20.27
N LEU A 321 18.13 8.39 -19.38
CA LEU A 321 18.66 7.43 -18.41
C LEU A 321 17.60 7.08 -17.37
N PHE A 322 17.46 5.78 -17.09
CA PHE A 322 16.48 5.27 -16.15
C PHE A 322 17.02 4.05 -15.39
N SER A 323 16.40 3.75 -14.26
CA SER A 323 16.58 2.50 -13.53
C SER A 323 15.32 1.62 -13.68
N PRO A 324 15.46 0.31 -13.90
CA PRO A 324 14.31 -0.60 -13.88
C PRO A 324 13.71 -0.66 -12.48
N MET A 325 12.40 -0.86 -12.40
CA MET A 325 11.72 -1.05 -11.12
C MET A 325 12.22 -2.29 -10.35
N SER A 326 12.81 -3.28 -11.00
CA SER A 326 13.48 -4.42 -10.35
C SER A 326 14.60 -4.00 -9.40
N ASP A 327 15.36 -2.95 -9.72
CA ASP A 327 16.49 -2.49 -8.91
C ASP A 327 16.01 -1.84 -7.60
N ARG A 328 14.72 -1.46 -7.54
CA ARG A 328 14.14 -0.85 -6.35
C ARG A 328 14.07 -1.83 -5.17
N VAL A 329 14.06 -3.14 -5.43
CA VAL A 329 14.02 -4.19 -4.39
C VAL A 329 15.23 -4.09 -3.46
N GLU A 330 16.43 -3.99 -4.02
CA GLU A 330 17.64 -3.87 -3.21
C GLU A 330 17.71 -2.49 -2.53
N ALA A 331 17.44 -1.43 -3.30
CA ALA A 331 17.51 -0.05 -2.78
C ALA A 331 16.57 0.18 -1.59
N ILE A 332 15.34 -0.33 -1.64
CA ILE A 332 14.39 -0.15 -0.53
C ILE A 332 14.78 -0.95 0.70
N ASN A 333 15.39 -2.13 0.53
CA ASN A 333 15.86 -2.95 1.65
C ASN A 333 17.00 -2.26 2.39
N ILE A 334 17.92 -1.64 1.65
CA ILE A 334 18.99 -0.82 2.22
C ILE A 334 18.40 0.39 2.95
N GLU A 335 17.50 1.14 2.31
CA GLU A 335 16.86 2.31 2.92
C GLU A 335 16.04 1.95 4.17
N GLN A 336 15.33 0.82 4.18
CA GLN A 336 14.60 0.33 5.35
C GLN A 336 15.55 -0.03 6.48
N CYS A 337 16.62 -0.78 6.19
CA CYS A 337 17.64 -1.14 7.17
C CYS A 337 18.26 0.11 7.81
N LEU A 338 18.60 1.13 7.00
CA LEU A 338 19.10 2.40 7.48
C LEU A 338 18.08 3.13 8.36
N SER A 339 16.80 3.14 7.97
CA SER A 339 15.72 3.73 8.79
C SER A 339 15.59 3.04 10.16
N ASP A 340 15.67 1.71 10.18
CA ASP A 340 15.60 0.92 11.41
C ASP A 340 16.81 1.17 12.32
N ILE A 341 18.02 1.30 11.75
CA ILE A 341 19.24 1.64 12.51
C ILE A 341 19.15 3.06 13.08
N LEU A 342 18.77 4.04 12.25
CA LEU A 342 18.64 5.44 12.66
C LEU A 342 17.61 5.61 13.77
N TYR A 343 16.54 4.80 13.76
CA TYR A 343 15.58 4.78 14.86
C TYR A 343 16.24 4.50 16.21
N PHE A 344 17.14 3.52 16.28
CA PHE A 344 17.83 3.19 17.52
C PHE A 344 18.89 4.22 17.90
N VAL A 345 19.65 4.73 16.93
CA VAL A 345 20.69 5.73 17.19
C VAL A 345 20.06 7.04 17.68
N CYS A 346 19.12 7.61 16.93
CA CYS A 346 18.47 8.87 17.29
C CYS A 346 17.48 8.71 18.44
N GLY A 347 16.83 7.56 18.57
CA GLY A 347 15.92 7.26 19.69
C GLY A 347 16.65 7.13 21.03
N GLN A 348 17.90 6.65 21.03
CA GLN A 348 18.73 6.59 22.24
C GLN A 348 19.23 7.98 22.69
N GLU A 349 19.46 8.91 21.76
CA GLU A 349 19.87 10.29 22.10
C GLU A 349 18.75 11.09 22.78
N ASN A 350 17.48 10.88 22.40
CA ASN A 350 16.34 11.58 23.02
C ASN A 350 16.00 11.12 24.44
N SER A 351 16.56 10.00 24.90
CA SER A 351 16.49 9.61 26.33
C SER A 351 17.62 10.22 27.17
N GLY A 352 18.55 10.96 26.54
CA GLY A 352 19.77 11.45 27.18
C GLY A 352 20.18 12.90 26.91
N ARG A 353 19.72 13.58 25.85
CA ARG A 353 20.07 14.99 25.58
C ARG A 353 19.10 15.66 24.58
N ASN A 354 18.56 16.81 24.99
CA ASN A 354 17.95 17.80 24.11
C ASN A 354 19.01 18.35 23.14
N HIS A 355 19.15 17.76 21.95
CA HIS A 355 19.74 18.46 20.82
C HIS A 355 18.95 18.18 19.54
N SER A 356 18.42 19.26 18.98
CA SER A 356 17.77 19.32 17.68
C SER A 356 18.75 18.95 16.57
N PHE A 357 18.50 17.84 15.88
CA PHE A 357 19.06 17.61 14.55
C PHE A 357 17.99 17.81 13.50
N SER A 358 18.19 18.84 12.66
CA SER A 358 17.53 18.99 11.37
C SER A 358 18.15 18.01 10.38
N CYS A 359 17.33 17.14 9.80
CA CYS A 359 17.71 16.22 8.73
C CYS A 359 16.85 16.48 7.48
#